data_AF-A0A2A5DQ09-F1
#
_entry.id   AF-A0A2A5DQ09-F1
#
_cell.length_a   1.000
_cell.length_b   1.000
_cell.length_c   1.000
_cell.angle_alpha   90.00
_cell.angle_beta   90.00
_cell.angle_gamma   90.00
#
_symmetry.space_group_name_H-M   'P 1'
#
loop_
_entity.id
_entity.type
_entity.pdbx_description
1 polymer ?
#
loop_
_entity_poly.entity_id
_entity_poly.type
_entity_poly.pdbx_seq_one_letter_code
_entity_poly.pdbx_strand_id
1 'polypeptide(L)'
;MNALVGIRGNATGLFSPTTAQRAEVAQKLAETAAARTSNTASARTATIAAATASSENGSTQPARDVNDELGKDAFLRLLVLQLQNQDPLDPVDNSDMLAQLAQFSALEGQNNLNESFVKLSGNIDQLNFISASQLLGKTVKGVDLNGDLRTGLVEGVHLDGSIVLLTVDGELMSMTGILSIDSQPAEDTDEST
;
A
#
# COMPACT_ATOMS: atom_id res chain seq x y z
N MET A 1 -52.39 -41.47 12.10
CA MET A 1 -51.62 -42.37 12.97
C MET A 1 -50.38 -42.84 12.21
N ASN A 2 -49.17 -42.43 12.61
CA ASN A 2 -48.14 -43.27 13.28
C ASN A 2 -47.55 -44.37 12.37
N ALA A 3 -46.24 -44.63 12.26
CA ALA A 3 -45.02 -44.07 12.84
C ALA A 3 -43.78 -44.70 12.11
N LEU A 4 -42.71 -43.90 12.01
CA LEU A 4 -41.29 -44.19 12.24
C LEU A 4 -40.65 -45.60 12.07
N VAL A 5 -39.56 -45.60 11.29
CA VAL A 5 -38.16 -46.06 11.60
C VAL A 5 -37.80 -47.55 11.58
N GLY A 6 -36.77 -47.85 10.77
CA GLY A 6 -35.92 -49.04 10.86
C GLY A 6 -34.77 -49.04 9.86
N ILE A 7 -33.68 -48.33 10.16
CA ILE A 7 -32.37 -48.41 9.47
C ILE A 7 -31.66 -49.71 9.90
N ARG A 8 -31.08 -50.48 8.95
CA ARG A 8 -29.77 -51.18 9.06
C ARG A 8 -29.43 -52.00 7.79
N GLY A 9 -28.34 -51.62 7.10
CA GLY A 9 -27.24 -52.53 6.75
C GLY A 9 -27.15 -53.20 5.36
N ASN A 10 -26.16 -52.73 4.58
CA ASN A 10 -25.10 -53.52 3.89
C ASN A 10 -25.12 -53.69 2.36
N ALA A 11 -23.89 -53.67 1.80
CA ALA A 11 -23.40 -54.08 0.49
C ALA A 11 -23.24 -53.01 -0.61
N THR A 12 -22.18 -52.22 -0.41
CA THR A 12 -21.23 -51.70 -1.41
C THR A 12 -20.98 -52.62 -2.62
N GLY A 13 -20.99 -52.06 -3.85
CA GLY A 13 -20.44 -52.73 -5.02
C GLY A 13 -20.93 -52.25 -6.39
N LEU A 14 -20.76 -50.96 -6.73
CA LEU A 14 -20.98 -50.46 -8.09
C LEU A 14 -19.75 -49.64 -8.56
N PHE A 15 -18.91 -50.32 -9.34
CA PHE A 15 -17.97 -49.82 -10.35
C PHE A 15 -17.18 -48.53 -10.04
N SER A 16 -15.99 -48.68 -9.46
CA SER A 16 -14.92 -47.68 -9.53
C SER A 16 -13.98 -48.01 -10.69
N PRO A 17 -13.58 -47.04 -11.54
CA PRO A 17 -12.64 -47.28 -12.64
C PRO A 17 -11.27 -47.69 -12.09
N THR A 18 -10.74 -48.80 -12.59
CA THR A 18 -9.47 -49.41 -12.18
C THR A 18 -8.30 -48.43 -12.29
N THR A 19 -7.45 -48.41 -11.25
CA THR A 19 -6.25 -47.57 -11.07
C THR A 19 -5.33 -47.49 -12.31
N ALA A 20 -5.32 -48.52 -13.16
CA ALA A 20 -4.54 -48.53 -14.40
C ALA A 20 -4.99 -47.49 -15.44
N GLN A 21 -6.29 -47.20 -15.55
CA GLN A 21 -6.82 -46.23 -16.54
C GLN A 21 -6.62 -44.76 -16.13
N ARG A 22 -6.31 -44.49 -14.85
CA ARG A 22 -5.96 -43.14 -14.37
C ARG A 22 -4.51 -42.76 -14.64
N ALA A 23 -3.60 -43.74 -14.69
CA ALA A 23 -2.17 -43.47 -14.88
C ALA A 23 -1.83 -43.05 -16.32
N GLU A 24 -2.47 -43.68 -17.32
CA GLU A 24 -2.18 -43.42 -18.74
C GLU A 24 -2.71 -42.05 -19.22
N VAL A 25 -3.88 -41.62 -18.73
CA VAL A 25 -4.43 -40.28 -19.04
C VAL A 25 -3.58 -39.18 -18.39
N ALA A 26 -3.04 -39.42 -17.19
CA ALA A 26 -2.14 -38.46 -16.53
C ALA A 26 -0.83 -38.23 -17.31
N GLN A 27 -0.32 -39.27 -17.98
CA GLN A 27 0.92 -39.18 -18.74
C GLN A 27 0.75 -38.38 -20.05
N LYS A 28 -0.39 -38.54 -20.73
CA LYS A 28 -0.70 -37.82 -21.98
C LYS A 28 -1.02 -36.33 -21.78
N LEU A 29 -1.47 -35.94 -20.58
CA LEU A 29 -1.69 -34.53 -20.23
C LEU A 29 -0.40 -33.79 -19.84
N ALA A 30 0.60 -34.47 -19.25
CA ALA A 30 1.86 -33.84 -18.86
C ALA A 30 2.73 -33.44 -20.07
N GLU A 31 2.71 -34.23 -21.14
CA GLU A 31 3.55 -33.99 -22.32
C GLU A 31 3.09 -32.78 -23.17
N THR A 32 1.80 -32.47 -23.15
CA THR A 32 1.23 -31.34 -23.93
C THR A 32 1.45 -29.97 -23.25
N ALA A 33 1.73 -29.94 -21.94
CA ALA A 33 2.00 -28.70 -21.20
C ALA A 33 3.45 -28.20 -21.37
N ALA A 34 4.42 -29.11 -21.47
CA ALA A 34 5.84 -28.75 -21.56
C ALA A 34 6.19 -28.04 -22.88
N ALA A 35 5.58 -28.46 -24.00
CA ALA A 35 5.85 -27.87 -25.31
C ALA A 35 5.35 -26.42 -25.45
N ARG A 36 4.27 -26.04 -24.74
CA ARG A 36 3.66 -24.69 -24.84
C ARG A 36 4.38 -23.63 -24.00
N THR A 37 5.08 -24.04 -22.94
CA THR A 37 5.84 -23.16 -22.05
C THR A 37 7.20 -22.74 -22.65
N SER A 38 7.83 -23.61 -23.44
CA SER A 38 9.11 -23.28 -24.10
C SER A 38 9.00 -22.14 -25.12
N ASN A 39 7.88 -22.07 -25.87
CA ASN A 39 7.69 -21.09 -26.93
C ASN A 39 7.23 -19.70 -26.44
N THR A 40 6.73 -19.59 -25.20
CA THR A 40 6.26 -18.33 -24.60
C THR A 40 7.28 -17.69 -23.66
N ALA A 41 8.26 -18.45 -23.16
CA ALA A 41 9.39 -17.93 -22.40
C ALA A 41 10.41 -17.20 -23.30
N SER A 42 10.73 -17.76 -24.47
CA SER A 42 11.77 -17.22 -25.36
C SER A 42 11.38 -15.89 -26.02
N ALA A 43 10.08 -15.62 -26.19
CA ALA A 43 9.58 -14.36 -26.74
C ALA A 43 9.50 -13.21 -25.70
N ARG A 44 9.44 -13.52 -24.40
CA ARG A 44 9.38 -12.50 -23.34
C ARG A 44 10.78 -12.02 -22.93
N THR A 45 11.80 -12.88 -23.00
CA THR A 45 13.18 -12.50 -22.67
C THR A 45 13.78 -11.50 -23.67
N ALA A 46 13.41 -11.55 -24.95
CA ALA A 46 13.91 -10.62 -25.96
C ALA A 46 13.36 -9.19 -25.78
N THR A 47 12.13 -9.02 -25.28
CA THR A 47 11.51 -7.69 -25.11
C THR A 47 11.96 -6.99 -23.81
N ILE A 48 12.31 -7.74 -22.77
CA ILE A 48 12.79 -7.17 -21.50
C ILE A 48 14.26 -6.70 -21.64
N ALA A 49 15.07 -7.40 -22.43
CA ALA A 49 16.47 -7.00 -22.70
C ALA A 49 16.59 -5.66 -23.46
N ALA A 50 15.59 -5.29 -24.26
CA ALA A 50 15.57 -4.01 -24.97
C ALA A 50 15.13 -2.81 -24.09
N ALA A 51 14.50 -3.06 -22.94
CA ALA A 51 14.07 -2.01 -22.01
C ALA A 51 15.15 -1.58 -21.00
N THR A 52 16.22 -2.38 -20.83
CA THR A 52 17.31 -2.11 -19.88
C THR A 52 18.45 -1.27 -20.47
N ALA A 53 18.49 -1.04 -21.78
CA ALA A 53 19.59 -0.29 -22.42
C ALA A 53 19.39 1.23 -22.49
N SER A 54 18.28 1.77 -21.95
CA SER A 54 17.90 3.19 -22.11
C SER A 54 18.03 4.01 -20.83
N SER A 55 18.65 3.47 -19.78
CA SER A 55 18.69 4.11 -18.45
C SER A 55 20.11 4.21 -17.90
N GLU A 56 21.03 4.76 -18.68
CA GLU A 56 22.38 5.13 -18.19
C GLU A 56 22.78 6.49 -18.78
N ASN A 57 22.17 7.57 -18.26
CA ASN A 57 22.79 8.90 -18.26
C ASN A 57 22.11 9.77 -17.19
N GLY A 58 22.40 9.45 -15.93
CA GLY A 58 22.00 10.25 -14.78
C GLY A 58 22.95 11.43 -14.59
N SER A 59 22.74 12.53 -15.31
CA SER A 59 23.24 13.83 -14.89
C SER A 59 22.33 14.37 -13.78
N THR A 60 22.77 14.26 -12.53
CA THR A 60 22.16 14.94 -11.39
C THR A 60 22.37 16.45 -11.54
N GLN A 61 21.44 17.13 -12.21
CA GLN A 61 21.24 18.55 -12.01
C GLN A 61 20.39 18.74 -10.75
N PRO A 62 20.76 19.65 -9.83
CA PRO A 62 19.89 20.01 -8.73
C PRO A 62 18.60 20.57 -9.31
N ALA A 63 17.47 20.04 -8.85
CA ALA A 63 16.15 20.60 -9.12
C ALA A 63 16.21 22.10 -8.77
N ARG A 64 16.05 22.96 -9.76
CA ARG A 64 15.86 24.39 -9.54
C ARG A 64 14.42 24.57 -9.06
N ASP A 65 14.21 24.39 -7.76
CA ASP A 65 13.02 24.88 -7.04
C ASP A 65 13.12 26.38 -6.83
N VAL A 66 13.20 27.13 -7.93
CA VAL A 66 13.20 28.58 -7.88
C VAL A 66 12.24 29.06 -8.96
N ASN A 67 11.03 29.44 -8.54
CA ASN A 67 10.10 30.35 -9.23
C ASN A 67 9.05 29.80 -10.22
N ASP A 68 8.45 28.62 -10.03
CA ASP A 68 7.29 28.25 -10.88
C ASP A 68 6.07 29.16 -10.59
N GLU A 69 5.82 29.46 -9.31
CA GLU A 69 4.77 30.40 -8.86
C GLU A 69 5.04 31.85 -9.34
N LEU A 70 6.32 32.25 -9.39
CA LEU A 70 6.77 33.54 -9.94
C LEU A 70 6.64 33.61 -11.48
N GLY A 71 6.64 32.45 -12.17
CA GLY A 71 6.42 32.34 -13.61
C GLY A 71 4.95 32.58 -14.01
N LYS A 72 4.00 32.03 -13.25
CA LYS A 72 2.56 32.27 -13.45
C LYS A 72 2.18 33.73 -13.23
N ASP A 73 2.69 34.36 -12.17
CA ASP A 73 2.44 35.77 -11.87
C ASP A 73 3.06 36.71 -12.91
N ALA A 74 4.27 36.41 -13.40
CA ALA A 74 4.91 37.16 -14.48
C ALA A 74 4.14 37.01 -15.80
N PHE A 75 3.59 35.82 -16.07
CA PHE A 75 2.77 35.55 -17.25
C PHE A 75 1.42 36.26 -17.19
N LEU A 76 0.69 36.19 -16.06
CA LEU A 76 -0.59 36.89 -15.89
C LEU A 76 -0.41 38.40 -16.03
N ARG A 77 0.70 38.95 -15.54
CA ARG A 77 1.07 40.36 -15.77
C ARG A 77 1.29 40.66 -17.24
N LEU A 78 2.00 39.80 -17.97
CA LEU A 78 2.21 39.97 -19.42
C LEU A 78 0.89 39.89 -20.20
N LEU A 79 -0.01 38.98 -19.82
CA LEU A 79 -1.34 38.82 -20.42
C LEU A 79 -2.24 40.04 -20.18
N VAL A 80 -2.22 40.58 -18.97
CA VAL A 80 -2.91 41.84 -18.62
C VAL A 80 -2.30 43.03 -19.35
N LEU A 81 -0.98 43.04 -19.57
CA LEU A 81 -0.30 44.08 -20.35
C LEU A 81 -0.69 44.03 -21.83
N GLN A 82 -0.82 42.82 -22.40
CA GLN A 82 -1.26 42.63 -23.77
C GLN A 82 -2.73 43.02 -23.94
N LEU A 83 -3.62 42.64 -23.01
CA LEU A 83 -5.03 43.08 -23.04
C LEU A 83 -5.19 44.60 -22.97
N GLN A 84 -4.32 45.31 -22.26
CA GLN A 84 -4.33 46.78 -22.21
C GLN A 84 -3.85 47.45 -23.50
N ASN A 85 -3.12 46.72 -24.35
CA ASN A 85 -2.50 47.24 -25.58
C ASN A 85 -3.10 46.64 -26.88
N GLN A 86 -4.19 45.85 -26.80
CA GLN A 86 -4.85 45.30 -27.97
C GLN A 86 -5.84 46.34 -28.56
N ASP A 87 -5.74 46.57 -29.86
CA ASP A 87 -6.73 47.32 -30.62
C ASP A 87 -8.02 46.47 -30.69
N PRO A 88 -9.20 46.99 -30.30
CA PRO A 88 -10.46 46.24 -30.27
C PRO A 88 -10.91 45.71 -31.64
N LEU A 89 -10.29 46.13 -32.75
CA LEU A 89 -10.64 45.70 -34.10
C LEU A 89 -9.92 44.43 -34.59
N ASP A 90 -8.88 43.95 -33.90
CA ASP A 90 -8.16 42.70 -34.25
C ASP A 90 -7.68 41.96 -32.98
N PRO A 91 -8.52 41.12 -32.35
CA PRO A 91 -8.11 40.33 -31.20
C PRO A 91 -7.18 39.19 -31.62
N VAL A 92 -5.90 39.25 -31.21
CA VAL A 92 -5.00 38.08 -31.28
C VAL A 92 -5.43 37.07 -30.21
N ASP A 93 -5.67 35.83 -30.63
CA ASP A 93 -6.27 34.78 -29.79
C ASP A 93 -5.20 34.08 -28.93
N ASN A 94 -5.00 34.55 -27.69
CA ASN A 94 -4.08 33.95 -26.72
C ASN A 94 -4.71 32.76 -25.95
N SER A 95 -5.84 32.25 -26.42
CA SER A 95 -6.63 31.21 -25.75
C SER A 95 -5.90 29.87 -25.62
N ASP A 96 -5.11 29.46 -26.62
CA ASP A 96 -4.33 28.21 -26.59
C ASP A 96 -3.25 28.24 -25.49
N MET A 97 -2.58 29.38 -25.33
CA MET A 97 -1.55 29.56 -24.31
C MET A 97 -2.16 29.65 -22.91
N LEU A 98 -3.33 30.28 -22.78
CA LEU A 98 -4.11 30.29 -21.55
C LEU A 98 -4.59 28.88 -21.16
N ALA A 99 -5.04 28.09 -22.14
CA ALA A 99 -5.44 26.70 -21.92
C ALA A 99 -4.25 25.85 -21.45
N GLN A 100 -3.08 26.05 -22.04
CA GLN A 100 -1.87 25.35 -21.62
C GLN A 100 -1.41 25.78 -20.22
N LEU A 101 -1.49 27.07 -19.87
CA LEU A 101 -1.19 27.53 -18.51
C LEU A 101 -2.22 27.03 -17.50
N ALA A 102 -3.51 27.02 -17.83
CA ALA A 102 -4.54 26.47 -16.96
C ALA A 102 -4.27 24.98 -16.68
N GLN A 103 -3.83 24.23 -17.69
CA GLN A 103 -3.42 22.84 -17.54
C GLN A 103 -2.19 22.71 -16.62
N PHE A 104 -1.17 23.55 -16.79
CA PHE A 104 0.01 23.55 -15.90
C PHE A 104 -0.34 23.97 -14.47
N SER A 105 -1.11 25.03 -14.27
CA SER A 105 -1.54 25.48 -12.94
C SER A 105 -2.42 24.45 -12.23
N ALA A 106 -3.21 23.67 -12.96
CA ALA A 106 -3.96 22.55 -12.40
C ALA A 106 -3.04 21.42 -11.93
N LEU A 107 -2.01 21.09 -12.72
CA LEU A 107 -1.00 20.08 -12.35
C LEU A 107 -0.15 20.54 -11.16
N GLU A 108 0.28 21.79 -11.14
CA GLU A 108 1.00 22.39 -10.02
C GLU A 108 0.13 22.39 -8.75
N GLY A 109 -1.15 22.79 -8.88
CA GLY A 109 -2.11 22.69 -7.79
C GLY A 109 -2.23 21.25 -7.27
N GLN A 110 -2.27 20.26 -8.16
CA GLN A 110 -2.29 18.84 -7.78
C GLN A 110 -1.00 18.40 -7.08
N ASN A 111 0.17 18.86 -7.54
CA ASN A 111 1.45 18.57 -6.90
C ASN A 111 1.53 19.20 -5.50
N ASN A 112 1.14 20.46 -5.35
CA ASN A 112 1.10 21.17 -4.07
C ASN A 112 0.14 20.49 -3.07
N LEU A 113 -1.00 19.99 -3.56
CA LEU A 113 -1.93 19.19 -2.76
C LEU A 113 -1.29 17.87 -2.33
N ASN A 114 -0.60 17.17 -3.24
CA ASN A 114 0.09 15.92 -2.92
C ASN A 114 1.19 16.14 -1.88
N GLU A 115 2.00 17.19 -2.01
CA GLU A 115 3.00 17.55 -1.00
C GLU A 115 2.38 17.89 0.35
N SER A 116 1.27 18.63 0.35
CA SER A 116 0.54 18.96 1.57
C SER A 116 0.00 17.69 2.23
N PHE A 117 -0.47 16.72 1.44
CA PHE A 117 -0.93 15.42 1.95
C PHE A 117 0.21 14.59 2.53
N VAL A 118 1.38 14.55 1.88
CA VAL A 118 2.57 13.87 2.42
C VAL A 118 3.01 14.50 3.74
N LYS A 119 3.06 15.84 3.82
CA LYS A 119 3.36 16.57 5.06
C LYS A 119 2.33 16.26 6.15
N LEU A 120 1.05 16.24 5.81
CA LEU A 120 -0.02 15.91 6.75
C LEU A 120 0.11 14.46 7.25
N SER A 121 0.40 13.51 6.37
CA SER A 121 0.65 12.11 6.74
C SER A 121 1.81 12.01 7.74
N GLY A 122 2.94 12.67 7.46
CA GLY A 122 4.09 12.69 8.37
C GLY A 122 3.76 13.30 9.73
N ASN A 123 2.94 14.36 9.78
CA ASN A 123 2.47 14.93 11.04
C ASN A 123 1.59 13.95 11.82
N ILE A 124 0.71 13.20 11.14
CA ILE A 124 -0.13 12.17 11.77
C ILE A 124 0.75 11.04 12.34
N ASP A 125 1.76 10.59 11.58
CA ASP A 125 2.69 9.56 12.04
C ASP A 125 3.44 10.00 13.31
N GLN A 126 3.87 11.27 13.35
CA GLN A 126 4.51 11.85 14.52
C GLN A 126 3.56 11.97 15.72
N LEU A 127 2.30 12.33 15.51
CA LEU A 127 1.28 12.36 16.55
C LEU A 127 1.03 10.94 17.12
N ASN A 128 0.92 9.94 16.25
CA ASN A 128 0.77 8.54 16.66
C ASN A 128 1.98 8.07 17.49
N PHE A 129 3.20 8.42 17.09
CA PHE A 129 4.40 8.10 17.85
C PHE A 129 4.40 8.75 19.24
N ILE A 130 3.97 10.01 19.36
CA ILE A 130 3.82 10.70 20.65
C ILE A 130 2.76 10.00 21.51
N SER A 131 1.61 9.63 20.94
CA SER A 131 0.57 8.87 21.65
C SER A 131 1.07 7.51 22.13
N ALA A 132 1.82 6.78 21.30
CA ALA A 132 2.47 5.53 21.70
C ALA A 132 3.51 5.73 22.80
N SER A 133 4.25 6.85 22.78
CA SER A 133 5.23 7.18 23.82
C SER A 133 4.58 7.34 25.20
N GLN A 134 3.30 7.71 25.26
CA GLN A 134 2.55 7.77 26.53
C GLN A 134 2.19 6.37 27.07
N LEU A 135 2.30 5.33 26.23
CA LEU A 135 2.07 3.95 26.63
C LEU A 135 3.33 3.30 27.22
N LEU A 136 4.51 3.89 27.04
CA LEU A 136 5.75 3.41 27.66
C LEU A 136 5.58 3.25 29.17
N GLY A 137 5.95 2.08 29.69
CA GLY A 137 5.81 1.75 31.10
C GLY A 137 4.36 1.48 31.55
N LYS A 138 3.39 1.42 30.63
CA LYS A 138 2.03 0.95 30.92
C LYS A 138 1.86 -0.50 30.49
N THR A 139 0.99 -1.21 31.19
CA THR A 139 0.57 -2.55 30.78
C THR A 139 -0.52 -2.41 29.73
N VAL A 140 -0.33 -3.06 28.58
CA VAL A 140 -1.32 -3.06 27.50
C VAL A 140 -1.73 -4.48 27.17
N LYS A 141 -2.97 -4.64 26.73
CA LYS A 141 -3.48 -5.89 26.17
C LYS A 141 -3.86 -5.64 24.72
N GLY A 142 -3.32 -6.45 23.83
CA GLY A 142 -3.41 -6.24 22.40
C GLY A 142 -3.24 -7.52 21.60
N VAL A 143 -3.31 -7.39 20.28
CA VAL A 143 -3.02 -8.44 19.32
C VAL A 143 -1.64 -8.15 18.70
N ASP A 144 -0.77 -9.16 18.71
CA ASP A 144 0.55 -9.07 18.09
C ASP A 144 0.50 -9.17 16.56
N LEU A 145 1.66 -9.16 15.91
CA LEU A 145 1.74 -9.29 14.44
C LEU A 145 1.34 -10.67 13.91
N ASN A 146 1.31 -11.70 14.77
CA ASN A 146 0.90 -13.06 14.43
C ASN A 146 -0.61 -13.29 14.61
N GLY A 147 -1.31 -12.35 15.24
CA GLY A 147 -2.74 -12.44 15.51
C GLY A 147 -3.07 -13.01 16.90
N ASP A 148 -2.07 -13.20 17.75
CA ASP A 148 -2.25 -13.73 19.10
C ASP A 148 -2.52 -12.63 20.12
N LEU A 149 -3.39 -12.91 21.09
CA LEU A 149 -3.71 -11.98 22.16
C LEU A 149 -2.58 -12.01 23.20
N ARG A 150 -1.97 -10.85 23.44
CA ARG A 150 -0.86 -10.67 24.39
C ARG A 150 -1.18 -9.55 25.37
N THR A 151 -0.68 -9.71 26.59
CA THR A 151 -0.72 -8.67 27.62
C THR A 151 0.68 -8.51 28.18
N GLY A 152 1.16 -7.29 28.33
CA GLY A 152 2.47 -7.05 28.92
C GLY A 152 2.79 -5.57 29.06
N LEU A 153 3.96 -5.29 29.64
CA LEU A 153 4.49 -3.95 29.79
C LEU A 153 5.05 -3.44 28.47
N VAL A 154 4.73 -2.20 28.09
CA VAL A 154 5.37 -1.56 26.95
C VAL A 154 6.77 -1.08 27.34
N GLU A 155 7.79 -1.69 26.72
CA GLU A 155 9.20 -1.42 26.96
C GLU A 155 9.78 -0.41 25.96
N GLY A 156 9.20 -0.33 24.76
CA GLY A 156 9.72 0.50 23.67
C GLY A 156 8.66 0.92 22.66
N VAL A 157 8.94 2.02 21.96
CA VAL A 157 8.17 2.48 20.80
C VAL A 157 9.11 2.63 19.63
N HIS A 158 8.75 2.03 18.51
CA HIS A 158 9.51 2.06 17.28
C HIS A 158 8.60 2.55 16.15
N LEU A 159 9.16 3.39 15.28
CA LEU A 159 8.49 3.81 14.06
C LEU A 159 9.15 3.08 12.90
N ASP A 160 8.42 2.19 12.24
CA ASP A 160 8.85 1.53 11.00
C ASP A 160 8.02 2.08 9.84
N GLY A 161 8.64 2.97 9.05
CA GLY A 161 7.93 3.78 8.07
C GLY A 161 6.88 4.69 8.74
N SER A 162 5.60 4.42 8.45
CA SER A 162 4.45 5.13 9.04
C SER A 162 3.72 4.30 10.11
N ILE A 163 4.21 3.08 10.42
CA ILE A 163 3.56 2.19 11.37
C ILE A 163 4.26 2.32 12.72
N VAL A 164 3.48 2.68 13.74
CA VAL A 164 3.95 2.70 15.12
C VAL A 164 3.85 1.31 15.74
N LEU A 165 5.00 0.77 16.09
CA LEU A 165 5.17 -0.51 16.76
C LEU A 165 5.55 -0.31 18.22
N LEU A 166 4.98 -1.13 19.09
CA LEU A 166 5.22 -1.18 20.51
C LEU A 166 5.97 -2.48 20.81
N THR A 167 7.05 -2.41 21.59
CA THR A 167 7.72 -3.60 22.12
C THR A 167 7.08 -3.93 23.46
N VAL A 168 6.46 -5.09 23.56
CA VAL A 168 5.75 -5.55 24.76
C VAL A 168 6.24 -6.93 25.13
N ASP A 169 6.90 -7.05 26.29
CA ASP A 169 7.52 -8.29 26.76
C ASP A 169 8.44 -8.94 25.69
N GLY A 170 9.26 -8.11 25.03
CA GLY A 170 10.15 -8.52 23.94
C GLY A 170 9.50 -8.78 22.57
N GLU A 171 8.17 -8.76 22.44
CA GLU A 171 7.45 -8.99 21.18
C GLU A 171 6.95 -7.68 20.55
N LEU A 172 6.89 -7.61 19.23
CA LEU A 172 6.40 -6.42 18.52
C LEU A 172 4.89 -6.48 18.32
N MET A 173 4.20 -5.42 18.72
CA MET A 173 2.77 -5.23 18.50
C MET A 173 2.48 -3.91 17.79
N SER A 174 1.47 -3.88 16.93
CA SER A 174 1.02 -2.60 16.34
C SER A 174 0.24 -1.78 17.37
N MET A 175 0.43 -0.46 17.40
CA MET A 175 -0.39 0.43 18.23
C MET A 175 -1.89 0.28 17.94
N THR A 176 -2.26 0.01 16.68
CA THR A 176 -3.65 -0.25 16.27
C THR A 176 -4.21 -1.55 16.84
N GLY A 177 -3.34 -2.51 17.16
CA GLY A 177 -3.70 -3.79 17.76
C GLY A 177 -3.90 -3.71 19.28
N ILE A 178 -3.76 -2.56 19.92
CA ILE A 178 -4.00 -2.42 21.37
C ILE A 178 -5.50 -2.32 21.65
N LEU A 179 -6.00 -3.22 22.48
CA LEU A 179 -7.41 -3.31 22.86
C LEU A 179 -7.70 -2.57 24.18
N SER A 180 -6.76 -2.61 25.14
CA SER A 180 -6.92 -1.92 26.43
C SER A 180 -5.57 -1.55 27.04
N ILE A 181 -5.57 -0.47 27.82
CA ILE A 181 -4.43 0.02 28.59
C ILE A 181 -4.79 -0.11 30.07
N ASP A 182 -4.05 -0.92 30.80
CA ASP A 182 -4.16 -1.00 32.26
C ASP A 182 -3.19 0.00 32.91
N SER A 183 -3.69 0.73 33.90
CA SER A 183 -2.91 1.72 34.64
C SER A 183 -2.37 1.15 35.96
N GLN A 184 -2.74 -0.08 36.31
CA GLN A 184 -2.21 -0.77 37.47
C GLN A 184 -1.10 -1.71 37.01
N PRO A 185 0.14 -1.61 37.53
CA PRO A 185 1.07 -2.73 37.43
C PRO A 185 0.33 -3.94 38.01
N ALA A 186 0.39 -5.09 37.33
CA ALA A 186 -0.17 -6.31 37.87
C ALA A 186 0.47 -6.54 39.25
N GLU A 187 -0.24 -6.21 40.32
CA GLU A 187 0.19 -6.52 41.66
C GLU A 187 0.21 -8.05 41.73
N ASP A 188 1.41 -8.59 41.89
CA ASP A 188 1.62 -9.96 42.33
C ASP A 188 0.75 -10.16 43.57
N THR A 189 -0.38 -10.82 43.38
CA THR A 189 -1.19 -11.34 44.48
C THR A 189 -0.39 -12.51 45.02
N ASP A 190 0.60 -12.19 45.84
CA ASP A 190 1.37 -13.14 46.62
C ASP A 190 0.38 -13.74 47.65
N GLU A 191 -0.31 -14.78 47.19
CA GLU A 191 -1.07 -15.68 48.03
C GLU A 191 -0.06 -16.42 48.91
N SER A 192 0.26 -15.85 50.08
CA SER A 192 0.92 -16.60 51.15
C SER A 192 0.15 -16.46 52.45
N THR A 193 -0.55 -17.57 52.74
CA THR A 193 -0.84 -18.18 54.07
C THR A 193 -1.72 -17.44 55.06
#